data_AF-A0A0Q9LH13-F1
#
_entry.id   AF-A0A0Q9LH13-F1
#
_cell.length_a   1.000
_cell.length_b   1.000
_cell.length_c   1.000
_cell.angle_alpha   90.00
_cell.angle_beta   90.00
_cell.angle_gamma   90.00
#
_symmetry.space_group_name_H-M   'P 1'
#
loop_
_entity.id
_entity.type
_entity.pdbx_description
1 polymer ?
#
loop_
_entity_poly.entity_id
_entity_poly.type
_entity_poly.pdbx_seq_one_letter_code
_entity_poly.pdbx_strand_id
1 'polypeptide(L)' 'MNKPWEQLRVNPEKSGGKRDVLFEIEQTIVELEIYLEENPDDEIARIQYQQFVNKRAIFIPPMPEAYDRHYHPEMQA' A
#
# COMPACT_ATOMS: atom_id res chain seq x y z
N MET A 1 -4.24 1.10 29.57
CA MET A 1 -3.84 1.65 28.26
C MET A 1 -4.05 0.57 27.22
N ASN A 2 -5.13 0.65 26.43
CA ASN A 2 -5.32 -0.23 25.28
C ASN A 2 -4.51 0.35 24.13
N LYS A 3 -3.51 -0.40 23.66
CA LYS A 3 -2.70 -0.06 22.49
C LYS A 3 -3.39 -0.66 21.26
N PRO A 4 -4.16 0.12 20.47
CA PRO A 4 -4.94 -0.43 19.34
C PRO A 4 -4.06 -1.07 18.26
N TRP A 5 -2.77 -0.72 18.20
CA TRP A 5 -1.81 -1.29 17.25
C TRP A 5 -1.39 -2.73 17.56
N GLU A 6 -1.47 -3.18 18.83
CA GLU A 6 -1.12 -4.56 19.20
C GLU A 6 -2.17 -5.58 18.73
N GLN A 7 -3.42 -5.15 18.52
CA GLN A 7 -4.50 -6.03 18.06
C GLN A 7 -4.51 -6.24 16.53
N LEU A 8 -3.74 -5.45 15.78
CA LEU A 8 -3.64 -5.54 14.32
C LEU A 8 -2.51 -6.45 13.82
N ARG A 9 -1.80 -7.14 14.73
CA ARG A 9 -0.90 -8.25 14.37
C ARG A 9 -1.75 -9.49 14.05
N VAL A 10 -2.45 -9.43 12.93
CA VAL A 10 -3.14 -10.58 12.36
C VAL A 10 -2.07 -11.62 12.03
N ASN A 11 -2.26 -12.83 12.56
CA ASN A 11 -1.37 -13.98 12.44
C ASN A 11 -0.85 -14.17 10.99
N PRO A 12 0.47 -14.11 10.73
CA PRO A 12 1.02 -14.27 9.38
C PRO A 12 1.05 -15.73 8.88
N GLU A 13 0.52 -16.69 9.64
CA GLU A 13 0.85 -18.11 9.39
C GLU A 13 0.04 -18.82 8.30
N LYS A 14 -0.90 -18.20 7.57
CA LYS A 14 -1.81 -19.02 6.72
C LYS A 14 -2.23 -18.57 5.32
N SER A 15 -1.66 -17.52 4.73
CA SER A 15 -1.99 -17.24 3.32
C SER A 15 -0.86 -16.49 2.61
N GLY A 16 -0.03 -17.24 1.89
CA GLY A 16 0.99 -16.69 0.99
C GLY A 16 0.37 -16.11 -0.29
N GLY A 17 -0.57 -15.17 -0.15
CA GLY A 17 -1.28 -14.53 -1.25
C GLY A 17 -0.73 -13.12 -1.55
N LYS A 18 -0.83 -12.68 -2.81
CA LYS A 18 -0.48 -11.30 -3.20
C LYS A 18 -1.27 -10.22 -2.42
N ARG A 19 -2.46 -10.56 -1.92
CA ARG A 19 -3.30 -9.66 -1.09
C ARG A 19 -2.71 -9.45 0.29
N ASP A 20 -2.16 -10.50 0.89
CA ASP A 20 -1.57 -10.48 2.23
C ASP A 20 -0.27 -9.68 2.20
N VAL A 21 0.54 -9.84 1.14
CA VAL A 21 1.73 -9.01 0.90
C VAL A 21 1.39 -7.53 0.70
N LEU A 22 0.33 -7.21 -0.04
CA LEU A 22 -0.11 -5.82 -0.19
C LEU A 22 -0.57 -5.23 1.14
N PHE A 23 -1.31 -6.01 1.95
CA PHE A 23 -1.74 -5.59 3.28
C PHE A 23 -0.56 -5.28 4.20
N GLU A 24 0.46 -6.15 4.23
CA GLU A 24 1.70 -5.91 4.99
C GLU A 24 2.45 -4.66 4.52
N ILE A 25 2.48 -4.41 3.20
CA ILE A 25 3.08 -3.20 2.63
C ILE A 25 2.34 -1.96 3.10
N GLU A 26 1.00 -1.93 3.03
CA GLU A 26 0.19 -0.79 3.47
C GLU A 26 0.35 -0.55 4.98
N GLN A 27 0.35 -1.61 5.79
CA GLN A 27 0.59 -1.48 7.24
C GLN A 27 1.97 -0.87 7.53
N THR A 28 3.01 -1.34 6.85
CA THR A 28 4.38 -0.83 7.04
C THR A 28 4.49 0.64 6.64
N ILE A 29 3.81 1.06 5.57
CA ILE A 29 3.76 2.46 5.13
C ILE A 29 3.16 3.33 6.24
N VAL A 30 2.03 2.93 6.82
CA VAL A 30 1.36 3.69 7.91
C VAL A 30 2.26 3.78 9.15
N GLU A 31 2.94 2.69 9.53
CA GLU A 31 3.87 2.71 10.66
C GLU A 31 5.04 3.68 10.42
N LEU A 32 5.56 3.72 9.19
CA LEU A 32 6.63 4.65 8.80
C LEU A 32 6.16 6.11 8.75
N GLU A 33 4.92 6.38 8.35
CA GLU A 33 4.34 7.74 8.37
C GLU A 33 4.26 8.28 9.80
N ILE A 34 3.75 7.47 10.74
CA ILE A 34 3.68 7.82 12.16
C ILE A 34 5.09 8.04 12.72
N TYR A 35 6.03 7.15 12.40
CA TYR A 35 7.41 7.27 12.89
C TYR A 35 8.10 8.54 12.38
N LEU A 36 7.92 8.86 11.09
CA LEU A 36 8.52 10.03 10.44
C LEU A 36 7.85 11.35 10.87
N GLU A 37 6.62 11.32 11.37
CA GLU A 37 6.00 12.50 12.01
C GLU A 37 6.79 12.92 13.26
N GLU A 38 7.22 11.95 14.07
CA GLU A 38 8.03 12.21 15.27
C GLU A 38 9.53 12.36 14.96
N ASN A 39 10.01 11.73 13.89
CA ASN A 39 11.43 11.67 13.51
C ASN A 39 11.62 12.12 12.06
N PRO A 40 11.31 13.39 11.73
CA PRO A 40 11.28 13.84 10.35
C PRO A 40 12.63 13.67 9.67
N ASP A 41 13.75 13.88 10.36
CA ASP A 41 15.08 13.90 9.75
C ASP A 41 15.77 12.53 9.67
N ASP A 42 15.08 11.43 10.02
CA ASP A 42 15.62 10.09 9.85
C ASP A 42 15.65 9.70 8.36
N GLU A 43 16.81 9.91 7.74
CA GLU A 43 17.05 9.59 6.33
C GLU A 43 16.83 8.11 6.02
N ILE A 44 17.17 7.21 6.95
CA ILE A 44 17.01 5.76 6.75
C ILE A 44 15.53 5.41 6.70
N ALA A 45 14.73 5.94 7.63
CA ALA A 45 13.28 5.74 7.65
C ALA A 45 12.61 6.34 6.39
N ARG A 46 13.05 7.52 5.92
CA ARG A 46 12.57 8.11 4.66
C ARG A 46 12.87 7.22 3.44
N ILE A 47 14.07 6.65 3.37
CA ILE A 47 14.45 5.72 2.29
C ILE A 47 13.58 4.47 2.34
N GLN A 48 13.36 3.90 3.53
CA GLN A 48 12.50 2.73 3.69
C GLN A 48 11.06 3.03 3.28
N TYR A 49 10.51 4.17 3.69
CA TYR A 49 9.17 4.61 3.29
C TYR A 49 9.04 4.64 1.77
N GLN A 50 9.99 5.29 1.08
CA GLN A 50 9.99 5.36 -0.38
C GLN A 50 10.08 3.97 -1.04
N GLN A 51 10.85 3.04 -0.47
CA GLN A 51 10.92 1.66 -0.97
C GLN A 51 9.58 0.94 -0.86
N PHE A 52 8.85 1.08 0.25
CA PHE A 52 7.54 0.45 0.41
C PHE A 52 6.48 1.09 -0.49
N VAL A 53 6.49 2.41 -0.67
CA VAL A 53 5.64 3.10 -1.66
C VAL A 53 5.88 2.56 -3.07
N ASN A 54 7.14 2.37 -3.46
CA ASN A 54 7.49 1.79 -4.76
C ASN A 54 7.03 0.33 -4.87
N LYS A 55 7.17 -0.47 -3.81
CA LYS A 55 6.67 -1.86 -3.79
C LYS A 55 5.15 -1.91 -3.96
N ARG A 56 4.41 -1.03 -3.30
CA ARG A 56 2.94 -0.92 -3.40
C ARG A 56 2.48 -0.68 -4.84
N ALA A 57 3.19 0.15 -5.60
CA ALA A 57 2.90 0.43 -7.00
C ALA A 57 3.00 -0.80 -7.92
N ILE A 58 3.73 -1.85 -7.52
CA ILE A 58 3.80 -3.12 -8.24
C ILE A 58 2.47 -3.90 -8.12
N PHE A 59 1.79 -3.76 -6.98
CA PHE A 59 0.52 -4.44 -6.70
C PHE A 59 -0.70 -3.63 -7.15
N ILE A 60 -0.60 -2.30 -7.07
CA ILE A 60 -1.61 -1.35 -7.51
C ILE A 60 -0.99 -0.56 -8.66
N PRO A 61 -1.04 -1.07 -9.90
CA PRO A 61 -0.58 -0.30 -11.04
C PRO A 61 -1.36 1.02 -11.09
N PRO A 62 -0.72 2.15 -11.41
CA PRO A 62 -1.42 3.40 -11.60
C PRO A 62 -2.50 3.16 -12.64
N MET A 63 -3.78 3.38 -12.27
CA MET A 63 -4.85 3.35 -13.25
C MET A 63 -4.49 4.41 -14.31
N PRO A 64 -4.32 4.04 -15.59
CA PRO A 64 -4.21 5.05 -16.62
C PRO A 64 -5.55 5.80 -16.63
N GLU A 65 -5.50 7.13 -16.51
CA GLU A 65 -6.64 8.06 -16.62
C GLU A 65 -7.32 8.04 -18.01
N ALA A 66 -7.20 6.94 -18.76
CA ALA A 66 -7.71 6.75 -20.11
C ALA A 66 -8.90 5.76 -20.19
N TYR A 67 -9.37 5.20 -19.07
CA TYR A 67 -10.59 4.37 -19.07
C TYR A 67 -11.88 5.20 -18.91
N ASP A 68 -11.89 6.42 -19.43
CA ASP A 68 -13.07 7.33 -19.43
C ASP A 68 -13.39 7.91 -20.83
N ARG A 69 -12.75 7.40 -21.88
CA ARG A 69 -13.15 7.65 -23.28
C ARG A 69 -13.03 6.35 -24.05
N HIS A 70 -14.03 6.02 -24.86
CA HIS A 70 -14.12 4.83 -25.73
C HIS A 70 -14.89 3.61 -25.18
N TYR A 71 -16.03 3.84 -24.50
CA TYR A 71 -17.18 2.96 -24.72
C TYR A 71 -18.05 3.60 -25.82
N HIS A 72 -17.65 3.39 -27.07
CA HIS A 72 -18.60 3.52 -28.19
C HIS A 72 -19.29 2.16 -28.31
N PRO A 73 -20.59 2.02 -27.96
CA PRO A 73 -21.37 0.88 -28.40
C PRO A 73 -21.75 1.16 -29.86
N GLU A 74 -20.81 0.97 -30.78
CA GLU A 74 -21.16 0.98 -32.19
C GLU A 74 -21.91 -0.31 -32.52
N MET A 75 -23.18 -0.10 -32.85
CA MET A 75 -24.13 -1.07 -33.35
C MET A 75 -23.52 -1.89 -34.50
N GLN A 76 -23.54 -3.21 -34.40
CA GLN A 76 -23.47 -4.07 -35.58
C GLN A 76 -24.90 -4.52 -35.91
N ALA A 77 -25.29 -4.16 -37.14
CA ALA A 77 -26.57 -4.41 -37.79
C ALA A 77 -26.79 -5.90 -38.13
#